data_AF-A0A7W5D0W7-F1
#
_entry.id   AF-A0A7W5D0W7-F1
#
_cell.length_a   1.000
_cell.length_b   1.000
_cell.length_c   1.000
_cell.angle_alpha   90.00
_cell.angle_beta   90.00
_cell.angle_gamma   90.00
#
_symmetry.space_group_name_H-M   'P 1'
#
loop_
_entity.id
_entity.type
_entity.pdbx_description
1 polymer ?
#
loop_
_entity_poly.entity_id
_entity_poly.type
_entity_poly.pdbx_seq_one_letter_code
_entity_poly.pdbx_strand_id
1 'polypeptide(L)'
;MAAAISARFDGLGQDGAPARLGIMGGTFDPIHIGHLACAEQAREAFGLDAVIFIPTGNPAHKQGKTVTPAEMRLEMCRLACLPNPHFDVSAIEVERAGLTYAVDTVRALRQHFPESVELCYITGADSILSIARWKDSREIARMVQFVAATRPGYEVGAAFKEELAQLGDFRVSYFEVTSLAISSSELRAMVAEGYSLRYLTTLSVCDYIFRNGLYRAPSTVLKTTGQGCLQPALEAAREGGEPCSLGAKEVQMGKQPRPADTPLSSRQLEEIRRSQFVDVPPDNVPQWGLSLEEVLSEEFWEARKAELEKRVSKKRFAHSLGVAATADQLAAIYGVDRRKARLAGLIHDWDKGFDDDGIRARVRQLGLEGAIAPEVVEKMPQVLHAHTAAAALAREFPALPSDVVQAIDRHTTAAPDMMPLDMVIYVADCLEPHRRFGEVDKLRQLVGEVSLPQLFLQVYEYWVYLLMSRQKPLHPATIEVWNAYAKGLLKRKEHNGEHN
;
A
#
# COMPACT_ATOMS: atom_id res chain seq x y z
N MET A 1 -26.17 15.88 7.13
CA MET A 1 -25.08 15.52 8.07
C MET A 1 -23.84 16.25 7.60
N ALA A 2 -23.08 16.87 8.51
CA ALA A 2 -21.77 17.40 8.15
C ALA A 2 -20.88 16.25 7.64
N ALA A 3 -20.06 16.51 6.62
CA ALA A 3 -19.11 15.51 6.13
C ALA A 3 -18.12 15.16 7.25
N ALA A 4 -17.81 13.87 7.41
CA ALA A 4 -16.87 13.41 8.42
C ALA A 4 -15.48 13.98 8.13
N ILE A 5 -14.84 14.58 9.14
CA ILE A 5 -13.45 15.08 8.99
C ILE A 5 -12.48 13.95 9.28
N SER A 6 -12.76 13.16 10.32
CA SER A 6 -12.01 11.97 10.71
C SER A 6 -13.00 10.95 11.26
N ALA A 7 -13.17 9.84 10.54
CA ALA A 7 -14.13 8.81 10.90
C ALA A 7 -13.91 8.28 12.33
N ARG A 8 -12.65 8.26 12.81
CA ARG A 8 -12.31 7.80 14.17
C ARG A 8 -12.47 8.88 15.24
N PHE A 9 -12.17 10.15 14.91
CA PHE A 9 -11.97 11.19 15.92
C PHE A 9 -12.98 12.33 15.89
N ASP A 10 -13.99 12.32 15.02
CA ASP A 10 -15.03 13.38 14.99
C ASP A 10 -15.75 13.61 16.34
N GLY A 11 -15.76 12.60 17.22
CA GLY A 11 -16.30 12.69 18.58
C GLY A 11 -15.35 13.27 19.64
N LEU A 12 -14.09 13.57 19.30
CA LEU A 12 -13.07 14.00 20.26
C LEU A 12 -13.45 15.33 20.92
N GLY A 13 -13.44 15.36 22.26
CA GLY A 13 -13.75 16.54 23.07
C GLY A 13 -15.23 16.96 23.09
N GLN A 14 -16.14 16.21 22.46
CA GLN A 14 -17.59 16.50 22.44
C GLN A 14 -18.25 16.33 23.82
N ASP A 15 -17.62 15.56 24.71
CA ASP A 15 -18.00 15.42 26.12
C ASP A 15 -17.51 16.60 27.00
N GLY A 16 -16.83 17.58 26.40
CA GLY A 16 -16.25 18.73 27.09
C GLY A 16 -14.90 18.44 27.75
N ALA A 17 -14.39 17.21 27.68
CA ALA A 17 -13.06 16.88 28.18
C ALA A 17 -11.98 17.58 27.32
N PRO A 18 -10.91 18.12 27.93
CA PRO A 18 -9.79 18.67 27.18
C PRO A 18 -9.09 17.55 26.42
N ALA A 19 -8.77 17.80 25.15
CA ALA A 19 -8.06 16.85 24.28
C ALA A 19 -7.06 17.59 23.38
N ARG A 20 -6.09 16.87 22.83
CA ARG A 20 -5.04 17.42 21.95
C ARG A 20 -4.98 16.62 20.66
N LEU A 21 -5.17 17.30 19.54
CA LEU A 21 -5.25 16.69 18.22
C LEU A 21 -4.08 17.14 17.34
N GLY A 22 -3.24 16.20 16.95
CA GLY A 22 -2.19 16.40 15.95
C GLY A 22 -2.75 16.50 14.54
N ILE A 23 -2.24 17.44 13.76
CA ILE A 23 -2.57 17.63 12.34
C ILE A 23 -1.25 17.53 11.57
N MET A 24 -1.16 16.55 10.66
CA MET A 24 0.00 16.40 9.79
C MET A 24 -0.42 16.56 8.32
N GLY A 25 -0.25 17.78 7.80
CA GLY A 25 -0.51 18.09 6.39
C GLY A 25 0.69 17.73 5.52
N GLY A 26 0.43 17.13 4.36
CA GLY A 26 1.51 16.75 3.44
C GLY A 26 1.01 16.25 2.09
N THR A 27 1.88 16.25 1.08
CA THR A 27 1.51 15.66 -0.21
C THR A 27 1.48 14.14 -0.14
N PHE A 28 2.37 13.52 0.64
CA PHE A 28 2.45 12.07 0.84
C PHE A 28 2.47 11.28 -0.49
N ASP A 29 3.54 11.47 -1.27
CA ASP A 29 3.64 10.93 -2.63
C ASP A 29 4.88 10.04 -2.82
N PRO A 30 5.00 8.88 -2.15
CA PRO A 30 4.03 8.28 -1.22
C PRO A 30 4.28 8.67 0.25
N ILE A 31 3.32 8.35 1.13
CA ILE A 31 3.56 8.28 2.58
C ILE A 31 4.63 7.20 2.88
N HIS A 32 5.42 7.39 3.95
CA HIS A 32 6.56 6.54 4.27
C HIS A 32 6.86 6.50 5.78
N ILE A 33 7.73 5.60 6.23
CA ILE A 33 8.01 5.38 7.66
C ILE A 33 8.48 6.67 8.34
N GLY A 34 9.26 7.51 7.66
CA GLY A 34 9.65 8.83 8.20
C GLY A 34 8.47 9.71 8.63
N HIS A 35 7.37 9.73 7.88
CA HIS A 35 6.16 10.48 8.25
C HIS A 35 5.49 9.87 9.48
N LEU A 36 5.31 8.55 9.48
CA LEU A 36 4.64 7.80 10.56
C LEU A 36 5.40 7.89 11.87
N ALA A 37 6.73 7.72 11.83
CA ALA A 37 7.60 7.81 13.00
C ALA A 37 7.61 9.24 13.58
N CYS A 38 7.60 10.26 12.72
CA CYS A 38 7.52 11.67 13.16
C CYS A 38 6.17 11.95 13.86
N ALA A 39 5.06 11.51 13.28
CA ALA A 39 3.74 11.66 13.87
C ALA A 39 3.61 10.94 15.22
N GLU A 40 4.15 9.72 15.34
CA GLU A 40 4.08 8.95 16.59
C GLU A 40 4.92 9.59 17.69
N GLN A 41 6.16 10.01 17.38
CA GLN A 41 7.02 10.71 18.34
C GLN A 41 6.40 12.06 18.76
N ALA A 42 5.76 12.78 17.84
CA ALA A 42 5.03 14.00 18.18
C ALA A 42 3.85 13.70 19.12
N ARG A 43 3.10 12.61 18.84
CA ARG A 43 2.00 12.15 19.68
C ARG A 43 2.47 11.88 21.11
N GLU A 44 3.56 11.14 21.27
CA GLU A 44 4.11 10.82 22.59
C GLU A 44 4.70 12.04 23.29
N ALA A 45 5.56 12.81 22.61
CA ALA A 45 6.27 13.94 23.21
C ALA A 45 5.35 15.07 23.67
N PHE A 46 4.21 15.25 22.99
CA PHE A 46 3.24 16.29 23.31
C PHE A 46 1.93 15.75 23.89
N GLY A 47 1.85 14.45 24.23
CA GLY A 47 0.64 13.85 24.78
C GLY A 47 -0.59 14.12 23.92
N LEU A 48 -0.47 13.95 22.60
CA LEU A 48 -1.59 14.08 21.69
C LEU A 48 -2.47 12.82 21.81
N ASP A 49 -3.78 13.00 21.91
CA ASP A 49 -4.73 11.90 21.98
C ASP A 49 -4.85 11.18 20.63
N ALA A 50 -4.72 11.95 19.55
CA ALA A 50 -4.85 11.48 18.17
C ALA A 50 -4.01 12.32 17.19
N VAL A 51 -3.73 11.76 16.02
CA VAL A 51 -3.12 12.47 14.89
C VAL A 51 -3.92 12.21 13.61
N ILE A 52 -4.30 13.28 12.91
CA ILE A 52 -4.95 13.23 11.61
C ILE A 52 -3.96 13.62 10.51
N PHE A 53 -3.77 12.72 9.56
CA PHE A 53 -3.03 13.00 8.33
C PHE A 53 -3.96 13.65 7.30
N ILE A 54 -3.49 14.73 6.66
CA ILE A 54 -4.27 15.45 5.64
C ILE A 54 -3.48 15.48 4.34
N PRO A 55 -3.76 14.54 3.41
CA PRO A 55 -3.19 14.55 2.08
C PRO A 55 -3.65 15.78 1.31
N THR A 56 -2.70 16.53 0.74
CA THR A 56 -3.06 17.73 -0.03
C THR A 56 -3.92 17.36 -1.23
N GLY A 57 -4.98 18.13 -1.52
CA GLY A 57 -5.79 17.99 -2.73
C GLY A 57 -5.06 18.53 -3.96
N ASN A 58 -5.43 19.75 -4.37
CA ASN A 58 -4.71 20.51 -5.42
C ASN A 58 -3.91 21.67 -4.79
N PRO A 59 -2.69 21.40 -4.27
CA PRO A 59 -1.93 22.40 -3.52
C PRO A 59 -1.46 23.55 -4.42
N ALA A 60 -1.83 24.78 -4.05
CA ALA A 60 -1.49 25.99 -4.82
C ALA A 60 0.02 26.20 -5.06
N HIS A 61 0.88 25.65 -4.19
CA HIS A 61 2.34 25.80 -4.24
C HIS A 61 3.07 24.72 -5.07
N LYS A 62 2.36 23.78 -5.71
CA LYS A 62 2.96 22.72 -6.57
C LYS A 62 2.43 22.71 -8.01
N GLN A 63 1.90 23.82 -8.50
CA GLN A 63 1.51 23.93 -9.90
C GLN A 63 2.69 23.58 -10.82
N GLY A 64 2.48 22.70 -11.80
CA GLY A 64 3.48 22.31 -12.81
C GLY A 64 4.35 21.09 -12.48
N LYS A 65 4.08 20.35 -11.40
CA LYS A 65 4.77 19.07 -11.10
C LYS A 65 3.84 17.87 -11.33
N THR A 66 4.37 16.79 -11.89
CA THR A 66 3.68 15.50 -11.93
C THR A 66 3.58 14.95 -10.51
N VAL A 67 2.38 14.96 -9.96
CA VAL A 67 2.05 14.42 -8.64
C VAL A 67 1.00 13.34 -8.83
N THR A 68 1.11 12.24 -8.09
CA THR A 68 0.12 11.16 -8.13
C THR A 68 -1.29 11.69 -7.80
N PRO A 69 -2.36 11.18 -8.44
CA PRO A 69 -3.73 11.59 -8.15
C PRO A 69 -4.04 11.60 -6.64
N ALA A 70 -4.82 12.59 -6.22
CA ALA A 70 -5.05 12.86 -4.79
C ALA A 70 -5.76 11.71 -4.09
N GLU A 71 -6.66 11.02 -4.79
CA GLU A 71 -7.40 9.86 -4.34
C GLU A 71 -6.47 8.68 -4.04
N MET A 72 -5.45 8.48 -4.86
CA MET A 72 -4.47 7.41 -4.67
C MET A 72 -3.54 7.69 -3.49
N ARG A 73 -3.16 8.96 -3.31
CA ARG A 73 -2.37 9.38 -2.13
C ARG A 73 -3.18 9.28 -0.84
N LEU A 74 -4.46 9.65 -0.89
CA LEU A 74 -5.39 9.46 0.21
C LEU A 74 -5.49 7.99 0.61
N GLU A 75 -5.61 7.10 -0.36
CA GLU A 75 -5.68 5.66 -0.10
C GLU A 75 -4.38 5.11 0.50
N MET A 76 -3.21 5.53 -0.02
CA MET A 76 -1.92 5.17 0.60
C MET A 76 -1.82 5.65 2.05
N CYS A 77 -2.28 6.86 2.36
CA CYS A 77 -2.33 7.33 3.74
C CYS A 77 -3.24 6.48 4.62
N ARG A 78 -4.44 6.12 4.15
CA ARG A 78 -5.39 5.25 4.89
C ARG A 78 -4.76 3.90 5.20
N LEU A 79 -4.15 3.27 4.19
CA LEU A 79 -3.45 1.99 4.31
C LEU A 79 -2.28 2.04 5.29
N ALA A 80 -1.56 3.17 5.34
CA ALA A 80 -0.43 3.36 6.26
C ALA A 80 -0.88 3.58 7.71
N CYS A 81 -1.98 4.31 7.92
CA CYS A 81 -2.46 4.69 9.24
C CYS A 81 -3.35 3.63 9.90
N LEU A 82 -3.96 2.72 9.11
CA LEU A 82 -4.89 1.70 9.58
C LEU A 82 -4.42 0.94 10.83
N PRO A 83 -3.16 0.48 10.93
CA PRO A 83 -2.69 -0.31 12.08
C PRO A 83 -2.51 0.48 13.37
N ASN A 84 -2.42 1.81 13.33
CA ASN A 84 -2.23 2.64 14.52
C ASN A 84 -3.59 3.17 15.00
N PRO A 85 -4.07 2.81 16.21
CA PRO A 85 -5.37 3.24 16.71
C PRO A 85 -5.44 4.75 16.99
N HIS A 86 -4.29 5.42 17.16
CA HIS A 86 -4.21 6.86 17.40
C HIS A 86 -4.15 7.69 16.10
N PHE A 87 -4.10 7.05 14.94
CA PHE A 87 -4.03 7.73 13.65
C PHE A 87 -5.33 7.59 12.86
N ASP A 88 -5.64 8.64 12.10
CA ASP A 88 -6.68 8.63 11.08
C ASP A 88 -6.30 9.56 9.92
N VAL A 89 -7.07 9.52 8.83
CA VAL A 89 -6.79 10.28 7.61
C VAL A 89 -8.02 11.06 7.19
N SER A 90 -7.84 12.37 6.99
CA SER A 90 -8.92 13.25 6.52
C SER A 90 -8.85 13.45 5.02
N ALA A 91 -9.99 13.27 4.36
CA ALA A 91 -10.17 13.57 2.94
C ALA A 91 -10.47 15.06 2.66
N ILE A 92 -10.51 15.91 3.70
CA ILE A 92 -11.04 17.28 3.63
C ILE A 92 -10.41 18.16 2.54
N GLU A 93 -9.11 17.98 2.24
CA GLU A 93 -8.47 18.70 1.15
C GLU A 93 -8.66 18.02 -0.22
N VAL A 94 -8.75 16.70 -0.26
CA VAL A 94 -8.93 15.92 -1.49
C VAL A 94 -10.34 16.13 -2.07
N GLU A 95 -11.34 16.21 -1.20
CA GLU A 95 -12.74 16.43 -1.59
C GLU A 95 -13.07 17.90 -1.87
N ARG A 96 -12.18 18.83 -1.50
CA ARG A 96 -12.38 20.27 -1.71
C ARG A 96 -12.09 20.64 -3.17
N ALA A 97 -13.09 21.20 -3.84
CA ALA A 97 -12.92 21.73 -5.19
C ALA A 97 -12.01 22.98 -5.19
N GLY A 98 -11.17 23.09 -6.23
CA GLY A 98 -10.28 24.25 -6.44
C GLY A 98 -8.95 24.16 -5.69
N LEU A 99 -8.30 25.31 -5.53
CA LEU A 99 -7.00 25.38 -4.82
C LEU A 99 -7.19 25.17 -3.32
N THR A 100 -6.36 24.33 -2.72
CA THR A 100 -6.35 24.12 -1.26
C THR A 100 -5.30 25.00 -0.60
N TYR A 101 -5.73 25.74 0.44
CA TYR A 101 -4.87 26.51 1.33
C TYR A 101 -4.95 25.95 2.76
N ALA A 102 -3.80 25.85 3.43
CA ALA A 102 -3.74 25.33 4.79
C ALA A 102 -4.60 26.13 5.79
N VAL A 103 -4.75 27.44 5.60
CA VAL A 103 -5.62 28.27 6.45
C VAL A 103 -7.08 27.82 6.39
N ASP A 104 -7.57 27.46 5.20
CA ASP A 104 -8.96 27.01 5.03
C ASP A 104 -9.16 25.60 5.60
N THR A 105 -8.11 24.77 5.59
CA THR A 105 -8.11 23.46 6.25
C THR A 105 -8.17 23.64 7.77
N VAL A 106 -7.29 24.45 8.35
CA VAL A 106 -7.26 24.71 9.79
C VAL A 106 -8.56 25.37 10.26
N ARG A 107 -9.13 26.30 9.48
CA ARG A 107 -10.42 26.93 9.80
C ARG A 107 -11.55 25.91 9.85
N ALA A 108 -11.60 24.99 8.88
CA ALA A 108 -12.61 23.93 8.86
C ALA A 108 -12.45 22.96 10.04
N LEU A 109 -11.22 22.57 10.38
CA LEU A 109 -10.94 21.77 11.57
C LEU A 109 -11.37 22.48 12.85
N ARG A 110 -11.05 23.77 12.96
CA ARG A 110 -11.39 24.57 14.16
C ARG A 110 -12.90 24.74 14.34
N GLN A 111 -13.65 24.83 13.23
CA GLN A 111 -15.11 24.89 13.23
C GLN A 111 -15.76 23.54 13.61
N HIS A 112 -15.09 22.44 13.31
CA HIS A 112 -15.61 21.09 13.55
C HIS A 112 -15.33 20.58 14.97
N PHE A 113 -14.11 20.80 15.47
CA PHE A 113 -13.71 20.36 16.81
C PHE A 113 -14.06 21.42 17.87
N PRO A 114 -14.60 21.03 19.04
CA PRO A 114 -14.89 21.96 20.14
C PRO A 114 -13.65 22.71 20.66
N GLU A 115 -13.85 23.87 21.31
CA GLU A 115 -12.75 24.67 21.88
C GLU A 115 -11.92 23.93 22.94
N SER A 116 -12.48 22.89 23.58
CA SER A 116 -11.76 21.99 24.49
C SER A 116 -10.66 21.18 23.80
N VAL A 117 -10.69 21.07 22.47
CA VAL A 117 -9.68 20.37 21.67
C VAL A 117 -8.61 21.35 21.22
N GLU A 118 -7.39 21.20 21.73
CA GLU A 118 -6.22 21.93 21.23
C GLU A 118 -5.74 21.33 19.90
N LEU A 119 -5.59 22.17 18.86
CA LEU A 119 -5.07 21.73 17.57
C LEU A 119 -3.56 21.94 17.50
N CYS A 120 -2.82 20.87 17.23
CA CYS A 120 -1.36 20.88 17.13
C CYS A 120 -0.91 20.58 15.69
N TYR A 121 -0.31 21.55 15.00
CA TYR A 121 0.16 21.39 13.62
C TYR A 121 1.59 20.82 13.60
N ILE A 122 1.74 19.58 13.16
CA ILE A 122 3.00 18.84 13.10
C ILE A 122 3.72 19.15 11.79
N THR A 123 4.96 19.61 11.86
CA THR A 123 5.78 19.95 10.69
C THR A 123 7.27 19.79 10.99
N GLY A 124 8.09 19.68 9.95
CA GLY A 124 9.54 19.86 10.09
C GLY A 124 9.89 21.30 10.47
N ALA A 125 10.94 21.48 11.28
CA ALA A 125 11.41 22.80 11.71
C ALA A 125 11.88 23.67 10.53
N ASP A 126 12.45 23.05 9.51
CA ASP A 126 12.86 23.68 8.24
C ASP A 126 11.69 24.30 7.46
N SER A 127 10.49 23.74 7.62
CA SER A 127 9.30 24.17 6.89
C SER A 127 8.58 25.36 7.54
N ILE A 128 8.89 25.69 8.80
CA ILE A 128 8.14 26.71 9.58
C ILE A 128 8.27 28.10 8.98
N LEU A 129 9.47 28.54 8.57
CA LEU A 129 9.64 29.86 7.95
C LEU A 129 8.90 29.95 6.62
N SER A 130 8.82 28.85 5.86
CA SER A 130 8.02 28.77 4.64
C SER A 130 6.53 28.91 4.97
N ILE A 131 6.04 28.17 5.97
CA ILE A 131 4.65 28.24 6.45
C ILE A 131 4.31 29.64 6.95
N ALA A 132 5.22 30.29 7.68
CA ALA A 132 5.03 31.63 8.19
C ALA A 132 4.87 32.68 7.08
N ARG A 133 5.31 32.37 5.85
CA ARG A 133 5.13 33.19 4.65
C ARG A 133 3.92 32.80 3.80
N TRP A 134 3.16 31.78 4.18
CA TRP A 134 1.94 31.39 3.46
C TRP A 134 0.86 32.47 3.57
N LYS A 135 -0.09 32.42 2.64
CA LYS A 135 -1.29 33.25 2.68
C LYS A 135 -2.01 33.08 4.02
N ASP A 136 -2.29 34.19 4.69
CA ASP A 136 -3.01 34.26 5.97
C ASP A 136 -2.37 33.41 7.11
N SER A 137 -1.05 33.24 7.08
CA SER A 137 -0.29 32.45 8.07
C SER A 137 -0.47 32.93 9.53
N ARG A 138 -0.70 34.23 9.74
CA ARG A 138 -1.02 34.82 11.06
C ARG A 138 -2.37 34.36 11.62
N GLU A 139 -3.30 33.94 10.78
CA GLU A 139 -4.55 33.33 11.25
C GLU A 139 -4.29 31.90 11.72
N ILE A 140 -3.51 31.14 10.95
CA ILE A 140 -3.10 29.78 11.34
C ILE A 140 -2.39 29.81 12.70
N ALA A 141 -1.44 30.72 12.90
CA ALA A 141 -0.69 30.88 14.16
C ALA A 141 -1.58 31.06 15.40
N ARG A 142 -2.76 31.67 15.24
CA ARG A 142 -3.73 31.86 16.33
C ARG A 142 -4.61 30.64 16.58
N MET A 143 -4.82 29.79 15.57
CA MET A 143 -5.71 28.64 15.66
C MET A 143 -5.01 27.34 16.11
N VAL A 144 -3.69 27.24 15.96
CA VAL A 144 -2.93 26.03 16.27
C VAL A 144 -1.72 26.31 17.15
N GLN A 145 -1.25 25.27 17.83
CA GLN A 145 0.11 25.15 18.37
C GLN A 145 0.97 24.45 17.32
N PHE A 146 2.12 24.99 16.95
CA PHE A 146 3.04 24.27 16.06
C PHE A 146 3.92 23.31 16.85
N VAL A 147 4.05 22.09 16.32
CA VAL A 147 4.93 21.04 16.81
C VAL A 147 5.97 20.76 15.73
N ALA A 148 7.21 21.13 16.02
CA ALA A 148 8.30 21.24 15.07
C ALA A 148 9.33 20.13 15.27
N ALA A 149 9.38 19.19 14.34
CA ALA A 149 10.38 18.14 14.33
C ALA A 149 11.75 18.69 13.88
N THR A 150 12.76 18.58 14.74
CA THR A 150 14.16 18.88 14.41
C THR A 150 14.93 17.59 14.14
N ARG A 151 15.86 17.64 13.19
CA ARG A 151 16.79 16.52 12.97
C ARG A 151 17.83 16.50 14.11
N PRO A 152 18.42 15.33 14.45
CA PRO A 152 19.48 15.25 15.44
C PRO A 152 20.63 16.22 15.11
N GLY A 153 21.02 17.02 16.11
CA GLY A 153 22.05 18.05 15.96
C GLY A 153 21.61 19.34 15.25
N TYR A 154 20.33 19.47 14.87
CA TYR A 154 19.78 20.73 14.38
C TYR A 154 19.36 21.63 15.54
N GLU A 155 20.15 22.66 15.82
CA GLU A 155 19.80 23.69 16.81
C GLU A 155 19.05 24.85 16.16
N VAL A 156 17.88 25.16 16.72
CA VAL A 156 17.11 26.34 16.33
C VAL A 156 17.78 27.59 16.92
N GLY A 157 18.64 28.22 16.12
CA GLY A 157 19.40 29.41 16.51
C GLY A 157 18.54 30.65 16.79
N ALA A 158 19.11 31.63 17.50
CA ALA A 158 18.43 32.87 17.87
C ALA A 158 17.89 33.65 16.65
N ALA A 159 18.65 33.71 15.56
CA ALA A 159 18.25 34.39 14.33
C ALA A 159 16.97 33.81 13.70
N PHE A 160 16.81 32.48 13.75
CA PHE A 160 15.60 31.81 13.26
C PHE A 160 14.37 32.23 14.08
N LYS A 161 14.50 32.26 15.42
CA LYS A 161 13.40 32.66 16.32
C LYS A 161 13.04 34.13 16.13
N GLU A 162 14.03 34.99 15.92
CA GLU A 162 13.83 36.41 15.66
C GLU A 162 13.11 36.65 14.33
N GLU A 163 13.52 35.96 13.26
CA GLU A 163 12.82 36.03 11.97
C GLU A 163 11.36 35.55 12.09
N LEU A 164 11.14 34.43 12.78
CA LEU A 164 9.79 33.91 12.97
C LEU A 164 8.89 34.89 13.76
N ALA A 165 9.43 35.51 14.81
CA ALA A 165 8.72 36.51 15.61
C ALA A 165 8.31 37.75 14.79
N GLN A 166 9.09 38.11 13.76
CA GLN A 166 8.74 39.22 12.84
C GLN A 166 7.59 38.84 11.90
N LEU A 167 7.43 37.57 11.56
CA LEU A 167 6.40 37.09 10.64
C LEU A 167 5.04 36.92 11.35
N GLY A 168 5.04 36.62 12.65
CA GLY A 168 3.84 36.58 13.48
C GLY A 168 4.06 35.91 14.84
N ASP A 169 2.99 35.82 15.63
CA ASP A 169 3.00 35.18 16.94
C ASP A 169 2.80 33.66 16.81
N PHE A 170 3.80 32.99 16.24
CA PHE A 170 3.79 31.53 16.06
C PHE A 170 4.19 30.86 17.37
N ARG A 171 3.23 30.19 18.01
CA ARG A 171 3.52 29.31 19.15
C ARG A 171 4.12 28.02 18.62
N VAL A 172 5.42 27.81 18.85
CA VAL A 172 6.16 26.64 18.35
C VAL A 172 6.82 25.90 19.51
N SER A 173 6.62 24.60 19.56
CA SER A 173 7.38 23.68 20.41
C SER A 173 8.22 22.78 19.54
N TYR A 174 9.48 22.56 19.92
CA TYR A 174 10.43 21.76 19.16
C TYR A 174 10.68 20.43 19.86
N PHE A 175 10.87 19.39 19.06
CA PHE A 175 11.28 18.08 19.55
C PHE A 175 12.22 17.44 18.54
N GLU A 176 13.20 16.70 19.04
CA GLU A 176 14.12 15.95 18.21
C GLU A 176 13.45 14.65 17.76
N VAL A 177 13.42 14.41 16.45
CA VAL A 177 12.94 13.15 15.88
C VAL A 177 14.10 12.21 15.58
N THR A 178 13.83 10.91 15.67
CA THR A 178 14.70 9.89 15.10
C THR A 178 14.94 10.17 13.61
N SER A 179 16.21 10.38 13.23
CA SER A 179 16.58 10.66 11.85
C SER A 179 16.42 9.43 10.97
N LEU A 180 15.38 9.42 10.16
CA LEU A 180 15.22 8.47 9.05
C LEU A 180 15.53 9.22 7.77
N ALA A 181 16.65 8.90 7.13
CA ALA A 181 17.04 9.43 5.83
C ALA A 181 16.16 8.81 4.72
N ILE A 182 14.88 9.19 4.71
CA ILE A 182 13.87 8.69 3.79
C ILE A 182 13.08 9.89 3.27
N SER A 183 13.04 10.07 1.95
CA SER A 183 12.16 11.04 1.30
C SER A 183 11.27 10.39 0.24
N SER A 184 10.04 10.88 0.08
CA SER A 184 9.15 10.42 -0.98
C SER A 184 9.78 10.50 -2.37
N SER A 185 10.62 11.50 -2.64
CA SER A 185 11.29 11.66 -3.94
C SER A 185 12.30 10.55 -4.21
N GLU A 186 13.07 10.13 -3.22
CA GLU A 186 13.97 8.99 -3.33
C GLU A 186 13.19 7.69 -3.50
N LEU A 187 12.09 7.50 -2.77
CA LEU A 187 11.25 6.31 -2.95
C LEU A 187 10.67 6.21 -4.37
N ARG A 188 10.22 7.33 -4.96
CA ARG A 188 9.76 7.33 -6.35
C ARG A 188 10.89 6.98 -7.32
N ALA A 189 12.10 7.50 -7.11
CA ALA A 189 13.27 7.17 -7.94
C ALA A 189 13.64 5.69 -7.81
N MET A 190 13.62 5.15 -6.59
CA MET A 190 13.87 3.73 -6.32
C MET A 190 12.89 2.83 -7.08
N VAL A 191 11.59 3.13 -7.05
CA VAL A 191 10.60 2.36 -7.82
C VAL A 191 10.82 2.48 -9.32
N ALA A 192 11.18 3.67 -9.81
CA ALA A 192 11.48 3.88 -11.23
C ALA A 192 12.67 3.04 -11.71
N GLU A 193 13.64 2.81 -10.83
CA GLU A 193 14.83 1.99 -11.04
C GLU A 193 14.61 0.50 -10.68
N GLY A 194 13.41 0.11 -10.23
CA GLY A 194 13.06 -1.27 -9.91
C GLY A 194 13.47 -1.75 -8.51
N TYR A 195 13.94 -0.85 -7.64
CA TYR A 195 14.32 -1.18 -6.27
C TYR A 195 13.10 -1.38 -5.35
N SER A 196 13.31 -2.19 -4.31
CA SER A 196 12.28 -2.46 -3.30
C SER A 196 12.07 -1.27 -2.35
N LEU A 197 10.81 -1.04 -1.97
CA LEU A 197 10.43 -0.07 -0.92
C LEU A 197 10.21 -0.73 0.45
N ARG A 198 10.48 -2.04 0.58
CA ARG A 198 10.23 -2.77 1.82
C ARG A 198 10.97 -2.12 2.99
N TYR A 199 10.26 -1.92 4.10
CA TYR A 199 10.73 -1.23 5.32
C TYR A 199 10.97 0.28 5.18
N LEU A 200 10.85 0.86 3.98
CA LEU A 200 10.90 2.30 3.76
C LEU A 200 9.50 2.93 3.81
N THR A 201 8.47 2.14 3.49
CA THR A 201 7.06 2.41 3.76
C THR A 201 6.37 1.15 4.29
N THR A 202 5.07 1.23 4.65
CA THR A 202 4.33 0.06 5.12
C THR A 202 4.13 -0.95 3.98
N LEU A 203 4.01 -2.24 4.33
CA LEU A 203 3.77 -3.28 3.33
C LEU A 203 2.48 -3.01 2.52
N SER A 204 1.43 -2.53 3.18
CA SER A 204 0.17 -2.15 2.53
C SER A 204 0.35 -1.04 1.48
N VAL A 205 1.21 -0.06 1.73
CA VAL A 205 1.53 1.01 0.77
C VAL A 205 2.44 0.49 -0.34
N CYS A 206 3.45 -0.33 -0.03
CA CYS A 206 4.27 -1.01 -1.04
C CYS A 206 3.38 -1.78 -2.04
N ASP A 207 2.46 -2.59 -1.52
CA ASP A 207 1.53 -3.37 -2.32
C ASP A 207 0.65 -2.47 -3.18
N TYR A 208 0.12 -1.38 -2.60
CA TYR A 208 -0.71 -0.43 -3.34
C TYR A 208 0.06 0.24 -4.49
N ILE A 209 1.28 0.69 -4.24
CA ILE A 209 2.17 1.28 -5.26
C ILE A 209 2.40 0.29 -6.39
N PHE A 210 2.72 -0.96 -6.05
CA PHE A 210 3.00 -2.00 -7.02
C PHE A 210 1.76 -2.38 -7.85
N ARG A 211 0.61 -2.61 -7.20
CA ARG A 211 -0.68 -2.97 -7.83
C ARG A 211 -1.13 -1.93 -8.85
N ASN A 212 -0.93 -0.66 -8.53
CA ASN A 212 -1.36 0.45 -9.37
C ASN A 212 -0.28 0.92 -10.37
N GLY A 213 0.86 0.24 -10.44
CA GLY A 213 1.96 0.60 -11.34
C GLY A 213 2.54 2.00 -11.08
N LEU A 214 2.39 2.52 -9.85
CA LEU A 214 2.82 3.87 -9.51
C LEU A 214 4.34 3.98 -9.54
N TYR A 215 4.83 5.14 -9.96
CA TYR A 215 6.26 5.53 -9.96
C TYR A 215 7.19 4.70 -10.83
N ARG A 216 6.67 3.78 -11.64
CA ARG A 216 7.49 3.02 -12.60
C ARG A 216 7.94 3.92 -13.75
N ALA A 217 9.16 3.70 -14.23
CA ALA A 217 9.59 4.30 -15.49
C ALA A 217 8.70 3.78 -16.63
N PRO A 218 8.38 4.61 -17.65
CA PRO A 218 7.73 4.12 -18.86
C PRO A 218 8.59 2.99 -19.43
N SER A 219 8.00 1.82 -19.61
CA SER A 219 8.66 0.69 -20.25
C SER A 219 9.13 1.14 -21.62
N THR A 220 10.44 1.31 -21.80
CA THR A 220 11.05 1.44 -23.13
C THR A 220 10.69 0.15 -23.84
N VAL A 221 9.75 0.23 -24.77
CA VAL A 221 9.48 -0.87 -25.70
C VAL A 221 10.81 -1.10 -26.41
N LEU A 222 11.52 -2.17 -26.03
CA LEU A 222 12.53 -2.76 -26.88
C LEU A 222 11.78 -3.11 -28.16
N LYS A 223 11.94 -2.27 -29.19
CA LYS A 223 11.55 -2.62 -30.54
C LYS A 223 12.31 -3.89 -30.86
N THR A 224 11.63 -5.02 -30.78
CA THR A 224 12.06 -6.27 -31.39
C THR A 224 12.01 -6.06 -32.91
N THR A 225 13.02 -5.40 -33.45
CA THR A 225 13.46 -5.64 -34.82
C THR A 225 14.41 -6.82 -34.74
N GLY A 226 13.96 -7.93 -35.32
CA GLY A 226 14.58 -9.23 -35.18
C GLY A 226 16.00 -9.35 -35.75
N GLN A 227 16.50 -10.57 -35.53
CA GLN A 227 17.70 -11.20 -36.08
C GLN A 227 19.04 -10.87 -35.41
N GLY A 228 19.63 -11.94 -34.87
CA GLY A 228 21.07 -12.17 -34.93
C GLY A 228 21.80 -12.10 -33.60
N CYS A 229 22.35 -13.24 -33.21
CA CYS A 229 23.44 -13.48 -32.25
C CYS A 229 24.27 -12.28 -31.79
N LEU A 230 24.71 -12.31 -30.52
CA LEU A 230 26.14 -12.41 -30.13
C LEU A 230 26.30 -12.13 -28.62
N GLN A 231 26.83 -13.09 -27.86
CA GLN A 231 28.01 -12.81 -27.04
C GLN A 231 29.25 -13.01 -27.95
N PRO A 232 30.43 -12.40 -27.70
CA PRO A 232 30.89 -11.84 -26.43
C PRO A 232 31.54 -10.44 -26.53
N ALA A 233 31.47 -9.63 -25.47
CA ALA A 233 32.32 -8.45 -25.29
C ALA A 233 32.91 -8.45 -23.87
N LEU A 234 33.80 -9.40 -23.64
CA LEU A 234 34.64 -9.52 -22.46
C LEU A 234 36.10 -9.66 -22.94
N GLU A 235 36.54 -8.82 -23.88
CA GLU A 235 37.90 -8.84 -24.45
C GLU A 235 38.16 -7.61 -25.34
N ALA A 236 38.35 -6.42 -24.74
CA ALA A 236 39.05 -5.30 -25.39
C ALA A 236 39.56 -4.22 -24.41
N ALA A 237 39.64 -4.53 -23.11
CA ALA A 237 40.38 -3.72 -22.15
C ALA A 237 41.87 -4.09 -22.18
N ARG A 238 42.52 -3.94 -23.35
CA ARG A 238 43.97 -4.00 -23.53
C ARG A 238 44.34 -3.19 -24.76
N GLU A 239 44.77 -1.95 -24.57
CA GLU A 239 45.89 -1.28 -25.24
C GLU A 239 45.86 0.23 -24.91
N GLY A 240 47.00 0.74 -24.45
CA GLY A 240 47.14 2.09 -23.88
C GLY A 240 47.46 3.18 -24.90
N GLY A 241 47.43 4.42 -24.41
CA GLY A 241 47.92 5.62 -25.11
C GLY A 241 47.75 6.87 -24.24
N GLU A 242 48.87 7.52 -23.92
CA GLU A 242 49.05 8.66 -22.99
C GLU A 242 48.81 10.06 -23.65
N PRO A 243 48.92 11.19 -22.90
CA PRO A 243 48.06 12.39 -23.02
C PRO A 243 48.74 13.67 -23.59
N CYS A 244 48.13 14.85 -23.35
CA CYS A 244 48.59 16.27 -23.47
C CYS A 244 47.95 17.05 -24.66
N SER A 245 47.56 18.34 -24.62
CA SER A 245 48.13 19.49 -23.89
C SER A 245 47.28 20.81 -23.98
N LEU A 246 47.44 21.67 -22.96
CA LEU A 246 47.50 23.16 -22.95
C LEU A 246 46.26 24.08 -23.07
N GLY A 247 46.17 25.03 -22.10
CA GLY A 247 45.43 26.29 -22.21
C GLY A 247 45.18 27.03 -20.88
N ALA A 248 46.22 27.64 -20.29
CA ALA A 248 46.19 28.37 -19.02
C ALA A 248 45.45 29.73 -19.06
N LYS A 249 44.90 30.17 -17.91
CA LYS A 249 45.15 31.49 -17.30
C LYS A 249 44.55 31.59 -15.88
N GLU A 250 45.43 31.70 -14.89
CA GLU A 250 45.11 32.14 -13.53
C GLU A 250 44.94 33.67 -13.48
N VAL A 251 43.94 34.12 -12.72
CA VAL A 251 43.94 35.43 -12.05
C VAL A 251 43.57 35.19 -10.59
N GLN A 252 44.51 35.42 -9.68
CA GLN A 252 44.27 35.50 -8.25
C GLN A 252 43.69 36.86 -7.87
N MET A 253 42.60 36.89 -7.10
CA MET A 253 42.44 37.84 -6.00
C MET A 253 41.57 37.21 -4.91
N GLY A 254 42.12 37.19 -3.70
CA GLY A 254 41.49 36.61 -2.52
C GLY A 254 40.26 37.37 -2.05
N LYS A 255 39.31 36.60 -1.52
CA LYS A 255 38.36 36.94 -0.45
C LYS A 255 37.75 35.61 0.00
N GLN A 256 37.99 35.20 1.25
CA GLN A 256 37.26 34.09 1.85
C GLN A 256 35.75 34.42 1.88
N PRO A 257 34.86 33.54 1.41
CA PRO A 257 33.45 33.57 1.74
C PRO A 257 33.10 32.42 2.70
N ARG A 258 32.14 32.71 3.60
CA ARG A 258 31.38 31.77 4.43
C ARG A 258 30.82 30.61 3.59
N PRO A 259 30.66 29.38 4.13
CA PRO A 259 30.04 28.30 3.38
C PRO A 259 28.56 28.63 3.14
N ALA A 260 28.22 28.86 1.88
CA ALA A 260 26.86 28.96 1.38
C ALA A 260 26.31 27.55 1.16
N ASP A 261 25.03 27.36 1.46
CA ASP A 261 24.20 26.27 0.96
C ASP A 261 24.34 26.19 -0.57
N THR A 262 25.28 25.37 -1.01
CA THR A 262 25.46 25.04 -2.41
C THR A 262 24.76 23.71 -2.62
N PRO A 263 23.84 23.58 -3.60
CA PRO A 263 23.35 22.26 -4.00
C PRO A 263 24.56 21.35 -4.19
N LEU A 264 24.55 20.19 -3.55
CA LEU A 264 25.62 19.20 -3.69
C LEU A 264 25.89 19.03 -5.18
N SER A 265 27.15 19.24 -5.59
CA SER A 265 27.53 19.04 -6.98
C SER A 265 27.21 17.61 -7.40
N SER A 266 26.98 17.36 -8.69
CA SER A 266 26.74 16.00 -9.20
C SER A 266 27.80 15.03 -8.70
N ARG A 267 29.04 15.49 -8.54
CA ARG A 267 30.18 14.73 -8.01
C ARG A 267 30.05 14.40 -6.52
N GLN A 268 29.52 15.31 -5.70
CA GLN A 268 29.26 15.08 -4.27
C GLN A 268 28.04 14.18 -4.06
N LEU A 269 27.00 14.31 -4.90
CA LEU A 269 25.87 13.36 -4.93
C LEU A 269 26.33 11.97 -5.34
N GLU A 270 27.31 11.88 -6.24
CA GLU A 270 27.88 10.63 -6.72
C GLU A 270 28.85 9.99 -5.70
N GLU A 271 29.58 10.80 -4.92
CA GLU A 271 30.33 10.33 -3.74
C GLU A 271 29.41 9.86 -2.61
N ILE A 272 28.28 10.54 -2.37
CA ILE A 272 27.26 10.10 -1.40
C ILE A 272 26.59 8.80 -1.88
N ARG A 273 26.25 8.70 -3.18
CA ARG A 273 25.75 7.45 -3.79
C ARG A 273 26.75 6.31 -3.61
N ARG A 274 28.04 6.52 -3.88
CA ARG A 274 29.10 5.52 -3.72
C ARG A 274 29.41 5.13 -2.27
N SER A 275 29.15 6.02 -1.32
CA SER A 275 29.46 5.78 0.10
C SER A 275 28.28 5.22 0.91
N GLN A 276 27.04 5.42 0.46
CA GLN A 276 25.83 4.88 1.12
C GLN A 276 25.24 3.65 0.43
N PHE A 277 25.51 3.47 -0.86
CA PHE A 277 25.15 2.28 -1.60
C PHE A 277 26.42 1.64 -2.10
N VAL A 278 26.71 0.43 -1.62
CA VAL A 278 27.72 -0.42 -2.25
C VAL A 278 27.24 -0.62 -3.68
N ASP A 279 28.03 -0.19 -4.68
CA ASP A 279 27.83 -0.61 -6.06
C ASP A 279 27.90 -2.13 -6.06
N VAL A 280 26.74 -2.75 -6.05
CA VAL A 280 26.67 -4.19 -6.09
C VAL A 280 26.84 -4.57 -7.55
N PRO A 281 27.89 -5.34 -7.92
CA PRO A 281 28.01 -5.86 -9.28
C PRO A 281 26.68 -6.53 -9.67
N PRO A 282 26.26 -6.49 -10.95
CA PRO A 282 25.01 -7.14 -11.38
C PRO A 282 24.90 -8.58 -10.89
N ASP A 283 26.05 -9.25 -10.78
CA ASP A 283 26.19 -10.65 -10.38
C ASP A 283 26.24 -10.88 -8.86
N ASN A 284 26.29 -9.80 -8.05
CA ASN A 284 26.46 -9.87 -6.60
C ASN A 284 25.37 -9.15 -5.82
N VAL A 285 24.30 -8.66 -6.47
CA VAL A 285 23.07 -8.23 -5.77
C VAL A 285 22.65 -9.41 -4.92
N PRO A 286 22.70 -9.33 -3.58
CA PRO A 286 22.28 -10.48 -2.80
C PRO A 286 20.82 -10.75 -3.17
N GLN A 287 20.56 -11.94 -3.72
CA GLN A 287 19.25 -12.39 -4.17
C GLN A 287 18.32 -12.56 -2.97
N TRP A 288 17.84 -11.44 -2.42
CA TRP A 288 16.87 -11.42 -1.34
C TRP A 288 15.47 -11.53 -1.93
N GLY A 289 15.04 -12.77 -2.10
CA GLY A 289 13.71 -13.11 -2.59
C GLY A 289 13.68 -13.30 -4.11
N LEU A 290 12.82 -14.23 -4.51
CA LEU A 290 12.51 -14.49 -5.91
C LEU A 290 11.91 -13.22 -6.53
N SER A 291 12.28 -12.87 -7.75
CA SER A 291 11.61 -11.87 -8.58
C SER A 291 10.20 -12.32 -8.99
N LEU A 292 9.40 -11.41 -9.56
CA LEU A 292 8.07 -11.73 -10.08
C LEU A 292 8.11 -12.87 -11.13
N GLU A 293 9.10 -12.85 -12.02
CA GLU A 293 9.24 -13.90 -13.04
C GLU A 293 9.69 -15.22 -12.40
N GLU A 294 10.54 -15.18 -11.37
CA GLU A 294 10.94 -16.38 -10.64
C GLU A 294 9.79 -17.00 -9.84
N VAL A 295 8.94 -16.22 -9.16
CA VAL A 295 7.75 -16.79 -8.46
C VAL A 295 6.67 -17.29 -9.42
N LEU A 296 6.70 -16.88 -10.69
CA LEU A 296 5.80 -17.36 -11.74
C LEU A 296 6.46 -18.38 -12.67
N SER A 297 7.67 -18.84 -12.35
CA SER A 297 8.41 -19.81 -13.15
C SER A 297 7.93 -21.25 -12.90
N GLU A 298 8.24 -22.15 -13.84
CA GLU A 298 7.95 -23.57 -13.66
C GLU A 298 8.79 -24.20 -12.54
N GLU A 299 10.00 -23.69 -12.28
CA GLU A 299 10.83 -24.14 -11.16
C GLU A 299 10.16 -23.83 -9.81
N PHE A 300 9.64 -22.61 -9.64
CA PHE A 300 8.90 -22.25 -8.43
C PHE A 300 7.63 -23.09 -8.28
N TRP A 301 6.90 -23.28 -9.39
CA TRP A 301 5.73 -24.11 -9.43
C TRP A 301 6.00 -25.55 -8.95
N GLU A 302 7.00 -26.23 -9.52
CA GLU A 302 7.33 -27.61 -9.14
C GLU A 302 7.84 -27.69 -7.70
N ALA A 303 8.56 -26.68 -7.21
CA ALA A 303 8.98 -26.59 -5.81
C ALA A 303 7.76 -26.50 -4.87
N ARG A 304 6.82 -25.59 -5.13
CA ARG A 304 5.59 -25.45 -4.32
C ARG A 304 4.72 -26.69 -4.38
N LYS A 305 4.65 -27.36 -5.53
CA LYS A 305 3.92 -28.62 -5.71
C LYS A 305 4.52 -29.74 -4.85
N ALA A 306 5.84 -29.89 -4.85
CA ALA A 306 6.53 -30.90 -4.04
C ALA A 306 6.40 -30.63 -2.52
N GLU A 307 6.38 -29.37 -2.11
CA GLU A 307 6.10 -28.97 -0.72
C GLU A 307 4.65 -29.27 -0.33
N LEU A 308 3.69 -28.89 -1.17
CA LEU A 308 2.28 -29.11 -0.93
C LEU A 308 1.96 -30.60 -0.76
N GLU A 309 2.54 -31.47 -1.58
CA GLU A 309 2.35 -32.92 -1.50
C GLU A 309 2.69 -33.47 -0.10
N LYS A 310 3.70 -32.90 0.56
CA LYS A 310 4.11 -33.29 1.92
C LYS A 310 3.24 -32.66 3.01
N ARG A 311 2.55 -31.57 2.69
CA ARG A 311 1.84 -30.70 3.64
C ARG A 311 0.37 -31.07 3.80
N VAL A 312 -0.25 -31.63 2.77
CA VAL A 312 -1.67 -31.99 2.77
C VAL A 312 -1.89 -33.48 2.44
N SER A 313 -3.08 -33.99 2.74
CA SER A 313 -3.43 -35.38 2.39
C SER A 313 -3.36 -35.64 0.86
N LYS A 314 -3.14 -36.88 0.44
CA LYS A 314 -3.13 -37.26 -0.99
C LYS A 314 -4.36 -36.80 -1.76
N LYS A 315 -5.55 -36.90 -1.14
CA LYS A 315 -6.81 -36.44 -1.74
C LYS A 315 -6.82 -34.93 -1.94
N ARG A 316 -6.32 -34.18 -0.95
CA ARG A 316 -6.25 -32.72 -1.00
C ARG A 316 -5.21 -32.23 -2.01
N PHE A 317 -4.06 -32.91 -2.08
CA PHE A 317 -3.05 -32.64 -3.10
C PHE A 317 -3.60 -32.84 -4.52
N ALA A 318 -4.27 -33.96 -4.78
CA ALA A 318 -4.94 -34.21 -6.06
C ALA A 318 -6.00 -33.15 -6.38
N HIS A 319 -6.75 -32.71 -5.37
CA HIS A 319 -7.71 -31.62 -5.50
C HIS A 319 -7.02 -30.31 -5.90
N SER A 320 -5.96 -29.89 -5.21
CA SER A 320 -5.20 -28.67 -5.57
C SER A 320 -4.63 -28.70 -6.99
N LEU A 321 -4.17 -29.86 -7.47
CA LEU A 321 -3.77 -30.03 -8.88
C LEU A 321 -4.96 -29.87 -9.85
N GLY A 322 -6.13 -30.43 -9.49
CA GLY A 322 -7.37 -30.25 -10.24
C GLY A 322 -7.82 -28.79 -10.30
N VAL A 323 -7.76 -28.08 -9.16
CA VAL A 323 -8.08 -26.65 -9.07
C VAL A 323 -7.13 -25.83 -9.94
N ALA A 324 -5.83 -26.08 -9.86
CA ALA A 324 -4.85 -25.40 -10.70
C ALA A 324 -5.10 -25.59 -12.20
N ALA A 325 -5.38 -26.82 -12.65
CA ALA A 325 -5.68 -27.10 -14.04
C ALA A 325 -6.99 -26.42 -14.49
N THR A 326 -8.00 -26.41 -13.62
CA THR A 326 -9.29 -25.75 -13.89
C THR A 326 -9.12 -24.23 -13.93
N ALA A 327 -8.33 -23.66 -13.02
CA ALA A 327 -8.03 -22.23 -12.97
C ALA A 327 -7.28 -21.76 -14.22
N ASP A 328 -6.32 -22.55 -14.72
CA ASP A 328 -5.63 -22.28 -15.99
C ASP A 328 -6.62 -22.23 -17.17
N GLN A 329 -7.54 -23.20 -17.25
CA GLN A 329 -8.57 -23.25 -18.29
C GLN A 329 -9.53 -22.05 -18.22
N LEU A 330 -10.04 -21.75 -17.02
CA LEU A 330 -10.92 -20.60 -16.81
C LEU A 330 -10.21 -19.28 -17.15
N ALA A 331 -8.94 -19.15 -16.76
CA ALA A 331 -8.15 -17.97 -17.07
C ALA A 331 -7.96 -17.78 -18.57
N ALA A 332 -7.74 -18.86 -19.32
CA ALA A 332 -7.67 -18.82 -20.78
C ALA A 332 -9.00 -18.38 -21.43
N ILE A 333 -10.14 -18.84 -20.90
CA ILE A 333 -11.47 -18.51 -21.42
C ILE A 333 -11.87 -17.06 -21.13
N TYR A 334 -11.59 -16.59 -19.92
CA TYR A 334 -12.07 -15.29 -19.42
C TYR A 334 -11.02 -14.17 -19.45
N GLY A 335 -9.85 -14.42 -20.02
CA GLY A 335 -8.81 -13.40 -20.20
C GLY A 335 -8.10 -12.99 -18.91
N VAL A 336 -7.87 -13.94 -18.00
CA VAL A 336 -7.09 -13.73 -16.76
C VAL A 336 -5.67 -14.30 -16.96
N ASP A 337 -4.68 -13.77 -16.23
CA ASP A 337 -3.30 -14.30 -16.30
C ASP A 337 -3.26 -15.77 -15.88
N ARG A 338 -2.91 -16.63 -16.85
CA ARG A 338 -2.88 -18.08 -16.70
C ARG A 338 -1.82 -18.56 -15.71
N ARG A 339 -0.64 -17.94 -15.67
CA ARG A 339 0.45 -18.32 -14.74
C ARG A 339 0.02 -18.04 -13.31
N LYS A 340 -0.58 -16.88 -13.06
CA LYS A 340 -1.12 -16.51 -11.76
C LYS A 340 -2.28 -17.41 -11.34
N ALA A 341 -3.23 -17.68 -12.24
CA ALA A 341 -4.39 -18.53 -11.95
C ALA A 341 -3.98 -19.97 -11.62
N ARG A 342 -3.08 -20.55 -12.43
CA ARG A 342 -2.50 -21.86 -12.17
C ARG A 342 -1.82 -21.88 -10.80
N LEU A 343 -0.91 -20.93 -10.53
CA LEU A 343 -0.20 -20.82 -9.25
C LEU A 343 -1.14 -20.72 -8.05
N ALA A 344 -2.07 -19.76 -8.07
CA ALA A 344 -3.04 -19.58 -7.00
C ALA A 344 -3.88 -20.85 -6.78
N GLY A 345 -4.30 -21.52 -7.85
CA GLY A 345 -5.05 -22.77 -7.76
C GLY A 345 -4.27 -23.92 -7.11
N LEU A 346 -2.95 -23.98 -7.25
CA LEU A 346 -2.13 -24.97 -6.56
C LEU A 346 -2.07 -24.71 -5.07
N ILE A 347 -1.80 -23.46 -4.68
CA ILE A 347 -1.46 -23.11 -3.30
C ILE A 347 -2.63 -22.53 -2.50
N HIS A 348 -3.86 -22.48 -3.05
CA HIS A 348 -5.03 -21.95 -2.35
C HIS A 348 -5.32 -22.67 -1.02
N ASP A 349 -5.14 -23.99 -1.02
CA ASP A 349 -5.42 -24.89 0.11
C ASP A 349 -4.16 -25.17 0.95
N TRP A 350 -3.14 -24.27 0.91
CA TRP A 350 -1.82 -24.50 1.52
C TRP A 350 -1.90 -24.99 2.96
N ASP A 351 -2.72 -24.32 3.78
CA ASP A 351 -2.91 -24.60 5.20
C ASP A 351 -4.03 -25.62 5.48
N LYS A 352 -4.57 -26.30 4.47
CA LYS A 352 -5.65 -27.30 4.66
C LYS A 352 -5.21 -28.59 5.34
N GLY A 353 -3.92 -28.74 5.63
CA GLY A 353 -3.37 -29.84 6.43
C GLY A 353 -3.59 -29.70 7.94
N PHE A 354 -3.93 -28.51 8.44
CA PHE A 354 -4.16 -28.27 9.87
C PHE A 354 -5.57 -28.68 10.31
N ASP A 355 -5.68 -29.22 11.52
CA ASP A 355 -6.95 -29.40 12.22
C ASP A 355 -7.43 -28.09 12.86
N ASP A 356 -8.54 -28.14 13.58
CA ASP A 356 -9.17 -26.94 14.17
C ASP A 356 -8.24 -26.20 15.13
N ASP A 357 -7.55 -26.93 16.00
CA ASP A 357 -6.61 -26.35 16.96
C ASP A 357 -5.34 -25.85 16.28
N GLY A 358 -4.86 -26.57 15.26
CA GLY A 358 -3.77 -26.15 14.39
C GLY A 358 -4.07 -24.84 13.69
N ILE A 359 -5.27 -24.67 13.11
CA ILE A 359 -5.66 -23.41 12.48
C ILE A 359 -5.77 -22.27 13.50
N ARG A 360 -6.36 -22.50 14.68
CA ARG A 360 -6.39 -21.47 15.74
C ARG A 360 -4.99 -21.05 16.19
N ALA A 361 -4.07 -22.01 16.32
CA ALA A 361 -2.67 -21.72 16.62
C ALA A 361 -1.99 -20.96 15.48
N ARG A 362 -2.34 -21.29 14.23
CA ARG A 362 -1.83 -20.61 13.04
C ARG A 362 -2.29 -19.16 12.96
N VAL A 363 -3.55 -18.87 13.29
CA VAL A 363 -4.10 -17.50 13.41
C VAL A 363 -3.29 -16.68 14.42
N ARG A 364 -3.00 -17.23 15.61
CA ARG A 364 -2.13 -16.62 16.62
C ARG A 364 -0.72 -16.37 16.09
N GLN A 365 -0.10 -17.40 15.51
CA GLN A 365 1.27 -17.35 14.99
C GLN A 365 1.46 -16.27 13.90
N LEU A 366 0.41 -16.02 13.12
CA LEU A 366 0.42 -15.05 12.03
C LEU A 366 -0.11 -13.67 12.45
N GLY A 367 -0.53 -13.50 13.71
CA GLY A 367 -1.03 -12.22 14.23
C GLY A 367 -2.38 -11.79 13.65
N LEU A 368 -3.23 -12.74 13.26
CA LEU A 368 -4.51 -12.46 12.57
C LEU A 368 -5.70 -12.24 13.53
N GLU A 369 -5.49 -12.32 14.85
CA GLU A 369 -6.55 -12.25 15.87
C GLU A 369 -7.31 -10.91 15.89
N GLY A 370 -6.67 -9.81 15.48
CA GLY A 370 -7.31 -8.51 15.37
C GLY A 370 -8.10 -8.30 14.08
N ALA A 371 -7.88 -9.15 13.06
CA ALA A 371 -8.50 -9.03 11.73
C ALA A 371 -9.68 -9.99 11.53
N ILE A 372 -9.79 -11.04 12.35
CA ILE A 372 -10.80 -12.08 12.23
C ILE A 372 -11.71 -12.03 13.46
N ALA A 373 -13.02 -12.00 13.25
CA ALA A 373 -13.99 -12.00 14.35
C ALA A 373 -13.76 -13.21 15.27
N PRO A 374 -13.71 -13.03 16.61
CA PRO A 374 -13.42 -14.11 17.56
C PRO A 374 -14.35 -15.33 17.40
N GLU A 375 -15.63 -15.08 17.10
CA GLU A 375 -16.61 -16.13 16.87
C GLU A 375 -16.27 -17.03 15.67
N VAL A 376 -15.67 -16.47 14.61
CA VAL A 376 -15.23 -17.23 13.43
C VAL A 376 -14.04 -18.12 13.79
N VAL A 377 -13.08 -17.59 14.57
CA VAL A 377 -11.92 -18.37 15.06
C VAL A 377 -12.37 -19.55 15.91
N GLU A 378 -13.39 -19.35 16.75
CA GLU A 378 -13.90 -20.39 17.63
C GLU A 378 -14.76 -21.42 16.89
N LYS A 379 -15.79 -20.95 16.15
CA LYS A 379 -16.87 -21.81 15.62
C LYS A 379 -16.66 -22.27 14.18
N MET A 380 -15.79 -21.60 13.42
CA MET A 380 -15.57 -21.88 11.99
C MET A 380 -14.08 -21.96 11.61
N PRO A 381 -13.19 -22.58 12.44
CA PRO A 381 -11.75 -22.52 12.24
C PRO A 381 -11.32 -23.03 10.86
N GLN A 382 -11.96 -24.10 10.37
CA GLN A 382 -11.61 -24.70 9.07
C GLN A 382 -11.81 -23.78 7.86
N VAL A 383 -12.60 -22.71 7.96
CA VAL A 383 -12.77 -21.72 6.89
C VAL A 383 -11.55 -20.80 6.79
N LEU A 384 -10.81 -20.64 7.90
CA LEU A 384 -9.68 -19.72 8.01
C LEU A 384 -8.40 -20.21 7.34
N HIS A 385 -8.36 -21.45 6.84
CA HIS A 385 -7.20 -21.94 6.08
C HIS A 385 -6.86 -21.04 4.88
N ALA A 386 -7.85 -20.39 4.27
CA ALA A 386 -7.66 -19.41 3.22
C ALA A 386 -6.83 -18.20 3.72
N HIS A 387 -7.28 -17.59 4.82
CA HIS A 387 -6.60 -16.45 5.45
C HIS A 387 -5.20 -16.81 5.96
N THR A 388 -5.05 -17.96 6.62
CA THR A 388 -3.75 -18.38 7.14
C THR A 388 -2.80 -18.78 6.02
N ALA A 389 -3.29 -19.42 4.94
CA ALA A 389 -2.49 -19.72 3.75
C ALA A 389 -2.00 -18.43 3.08
N ALA A 390 -2.91 -17.48 2.82
CA ALA A 390 -2.56 -16.20 2.19
C ALA A 390 -1.51 -15.44 3.01
N ALA A 391 -1.72 -15.28 4.32
CA ALA A 391 -0.78 -14.60 5.20
C ALA A 391 0.57 -15.32 5.31
N ALA A 392 0.57 -16.66 5.40
CA ALA A 392 1.80 -17.45 5.45
C ALA A 392 2.60 -17.34 4.15
N LEU A 393 1.95 -17.54 3.00
CA LEU A 393 2.58 -17.47 1.68
C LEU A 393 3.09 -16.06 1.37
N ALA A 394 2.35 -15.01 1.73
CA ALA A 394 2.81 -13.63 1.57
C ALA A 394 4.05 -13.31 2.43
N ARG A 395 4.14 -13.90 3.63
CA ARG A 395 5.31 -13.74 4.50
C ARG A 395 6.51 -14.53 3.99
N GLU A 396 6.28 -15.75 3.51
CA GLU A 396 7.33 -16.67 3.07
C GLU A 396 7.86 -16.34 1.68
N PHE A 397 6.98 -15.88 0.77
CA PHE A 397 7.30 -15.49 -0.60
C PHE A 397 6.82 -14.07 -0.88
N PRO A 398 7.55 -13.04 -0.42
CA PRO A 398 7.07 -11.66 -0.48
C PRO A 398 6.97 -11.05 -1.87
N ALA A 399 7.43 -11.78 -2.90
CA ALA A 399 7.30 -11.41 -4.30
C ALA A 399 6.10 -12.07 -5.01
N LEU A 400 5.37 -12.96 -4.31
CA LEU A 400 4.10 -13.46 -4.84
C LEU A 400 3.21 -12.28 -5.24
N PRO A 401 2.59 -12.33 -6.42
CA PRO A 401 1.68 -11.28 -6.86
C PRO A 401 0.58 -11.09 -5.81
N SER A 402 0.30 -9.84 -5.45
CA SER A 402 -0.69 -9.57 -4.41
C SER A 402 -2.11 -10.00 -4.80
N ASP A 403 -2.42 -10.01 -6.11
CA ASP A 403 -3.67 -10.54 -6.65
C ASP A 403 -3.75 -12.09 -6.51
N VAL A 404 -2.62 -12.80 -6.56
CA VAL A 404 -2.56 -14.24 -6.21
C VAL A 404 -2.85 -14.45 -4.73
N VAL A 405 -2.20 -13.68 -3.85
CA VAL A 405 -2.43 -13.75 -2.39
C VAL A 405 -3.88 -13.44 -2.04
N GLN A 406 -4.46 -12.41 -2.64
CA GLN A 406 -5.86 -12.03 -2.44
C GLN A 406 -6.84 -13.12 -2.92
N ALA A 407 -6.59 -13.71 -4.10
CA ALA A 407 -7.44 -14.78 -4.61
C ALA A 407 -7.43 -16.00 -3.68
N ILE A 408 -6.28 -16.30 -3.07
CA ILE A 408 -6.15 -17.34 -2.04
C ILE A 408 -6.92 -16.93 -0.77
N ASP A 409 -6.80 -15.70 -0.31
CA ASP A 409 -7.47 -15.22 0.91
C ASP A 409 -9.01 -15.32 0.81
N ARG A 410 -9.56 -15.04 -0.38
CA ARG A 410 -11.01 -14.89 -0.60
C ARG A 410 -11.70 -16.15 -1.12
N HIS A 411 -10.97 -17.23 -1.42
CA HIS A 411 -11.55 -18.38 -2.15
C HIS A 411 -12.62 -19.15 -1.36
N THR A 412 -12.69 -19.04 -0.03
CA THR A 412 -13.67 -19.79 0.79
C THR A 412 -14.97 -19.01 1.05
N THR A 413 -14.86 -17.71 1.29
CA THR A 413 -15.96 -16.87 1.79
C THR A 413 -16.45 -15.84 0.78
N ALA A 414 -15.66 -15.57 -0.27
CA ALA A 414 -15.82 -14.48 -1.22
C ALA A 414 -15.83 -13.08 -0.57
N ALA A 415 -15.87 -12.03 -1.40
CA ALA A 415 -15.98 -10.63 -0.98
C ALA A 415 -16.87 -9.83 -1.96
N PRO A 416 -17.43 -8.67 -1.57
CA PRO A 416 -18.21 -7.83 -2.49
C PRO A 416 -17.42 -7.30 -3.70
N ASP A 417 -16.11 -7.16 -3.56
CA ASP A 417 -15.17 -6.56 -4.51
C ASP A 417 -14.23 -7.61 -5.16
N MET A 418 -14.75 -8.82 -5.46
CA MET A 418 -13.97 -9.88 -6.09
C MET A 418 -13.37 -9.43 -7.42
N MET A 419 -12.06 -9.64 -7.58
CA MET A 419 -11.35 -9.41 -8.83
C MET A 419 -11.49 -10.62 -9.77
N PRO A 420 -11.19 -10.48 -11.08
CA PRO A 420 -11.28 -11.60 -12.01
C PRO A 420 -10.49 -12.83 -11.57
N LEU A 421 -9.29 -12.66 -10.99
CA LEU A 421 -8.50 -13.78 -10.46
C LEU A 421 -9.17 -14.44 -9.24
N ASP A 422 -9.71 -13.65 -8.31
CA ASP A 422 -10.47 -14.16 -7.15
C ASP A 422 -11.66 -15.02 -7.61
N MET A 423 -12.41 -14.53 -8.60
CA MET A 423 -13.54 -15.25 -9.20
C MET A 423 -13.08 -16.55 -9.86
N VAL A 424 -11.97 -16.54 -10.60
CA VAL A 424 -11.41 -17.74 -11.22
C VAL A 424 -11.06 -18.80 -10.16
N ILE A 425 -10.39 -18.43 -9.08
CA ILE A 425 -10.01 -19.38 -8.02
C ILE A 425 -11.22 -19.91 -7.26
N TYR A 426 -12.17 -19.03 -6.92
CA TYR A 426 -13.43 -19.41 -6.26
C TYR A 426 -14.24 -20.40 -7.11
N VAL A 427 -14.36 -20.14 -8.42
CA VAL A 427 -15.04 -21.02 -9.37
C VAL A 427 -14.26 -22.32 -9.57
N ALA A 428 -12.94 -22.26 -9.70
CA ALA A 428 -12.09 -23.44 -9.93
C ALA A 428 -12.17 -24.45 -8.77
N ASP A 429 -12.15 -24.02 -7.50
CA ASP A 429 -12.32 -24.90 -6.34
C ASP A 429 -13.63 -25.71 -6.39
N CYS A 430 -14.70 -25.06 -6.85
CA CYS A 430 -15.99 -25.72 -7.01
C CYS A 430 -16.01 -26.68 -8.20
N LEU A 431 -15.49 -26.24 -9.35
CA LEU A 431 -15.69 -26.92 -10.64
C LEU A 431 -14.65 -27.98 -10.96
N GLU A 432 -13.57 -28.09 -10.18
CA GLU A 432 -12.49 -29.04 -10.49
C GLU A 432 -12.99 -30.48 -10.68
N PRO A 433 -12.42 -31.27 -11.60
CA PRO A 433 -13.03 -32.50 -12.11
C PRO A 433 -13.21 -33.63 -11.09
N HIS A 434 -12.55 -33.61 -9.92
CA HIS A 434 -12.72 -34.60 -8.88
C HIS A 434 -13.89 -34.29 -7.93
N ARG A 435 -14.45 -33.08 -7.96
CA ARG A 435 -15.70 -32.77 -7.26
C ARG A 435 -16.89 -33.45 -7.94
N ARG A 436 -17.56 -34.34 -7.20
CA ARG A 436 -18.81 -35.01 -7.58
C ARG A 436 -19.83 -34.84 -6.46
N PHE A 437 -20.55 -33.73 -6.47
CA PHE A 437 -21.63 -33.46 -5.52
C PHE A 437 -22.67 -32.53 -6.14
N GLY A 438 -23.94 -32.74 -5.76
CA GLY A 438 -25.07 -31.92 -6.21
C GLY A 438 -25.15 -31.76 -7.72
N GLU A 439 -25.44 -30.55 -8.18
CA GLU A 439 -25.64 -30.21 -9.61
C GLU A 439 -24.42 -29.52 -10.23
N VAL A 440 -23.21 -29.78 -9.72
CA VAL A 440 -21.97 -29.13 -10.18
C VAL A 440 -21.72 -29.28 -11.69
N ASP A 441 -22.21 -30.35 -12.32
CA ASP A 441 -22.08 -30.55 -13.76
C ASP A 441 -22.86 -29.51 -14.59
N LYS A 442 -23.99 -29.00 -14.07
CA LYS A 442 -24.72 -27.89 -14.72
C LYS A 442 -23.90 -26.60 -14.66
N LEU A 443 -23.19 -26.35 -13.55
CA LEU A 443 -22.32 -25.19 -13.42
C LEU A 443 -21.11 -25.28 -14.37
N ARG A 444 -20.56 -26.48 -14.59
CA ARG A 444 -19.49 -26.70 -15.58
C ARG A 444 -19.93 -26.35 -17.01
N GLN A 445 -21.20 -26.60 -17.36
CA GLN A 445 -21.74 -26.27 -18.68
C GLN A 445 -21.86 -24.76 -18.93
N LEU A 446 -21.87 -23.94 -17.87
CA LEU A 446 -21.92 -22.48 -18.00
C LEU A 446 -20.55 -21.86 -18.34
N VAL A 447 -19.47 -22.62 -18.25
CA VAL A 447 -18.12 -22.12 -18.54
C VAL A 447 -18.01 -21.72 -20.01
N GLY A 448 -17.75 -20.44 -20.27
CA GLY A 448 -17.68 -19.85 -21.61
C GLY A 448 -19.04 -19.39 -22.16
N GLU A 449 -20.15 -19.87 -21.60
CA GLU A 449 -21.51 -19.49 -22.02
C GLU A 449 -22.01 -18.20 -21.34
N VAL A 450 -21.51 -17.91 -20.14
CA VAL A 450 -21.85 -16.69 -19.39
C VAL A 450 -20.59 -15.91 -19.02
N SER A 451 -20.74 -14.64 -18.65
CA SER A 451 -19.58 -13.85 -18.17
C SER A 451 -19.02 -14.40 -16.85
N LEU A 452 -17.73 -14.18 -16.59
CA LEU A 452 -17.07 -14.62 -15.36
C LEU A 452 -17.80 -14.15 -14.08
N PRO A 453 -18.27 -12.88 -13.95
CA PRO A 453 -19.05 -12.47 -12.79
C PRO A 453 -20.39 -13.22 -12.64
N GLN A 454 -21.06 -13.55 -13.75
CA GLN A 454 -22.28 -14.36 -13.72
C GLN A 454 -21.99 -15.80 -13.29
N LEU A 455 -20.93 -16.42 -13.83
CA LEU A 455 -20.50 -17.76 -13.44
C LEU A 455 -20.14 -17.81 -11.95
N PHE A 456 -19.37 -16.84 -11.46
CA PHE A 456 -19.03 -16.70 -10.05
C PHE A 456 -20.29 -16.63 -9.18
N LEU A 457 -21.27 -15.81 -9.53
CA LEU A 457 -22.52 -15.69 -8.77
C LEU A 457 -23.31 -17.00 -8.75
N GLN A 458 -23.38 -17.73 -9.87
CA GLN A 458 -24.04 -19.04 -9.92
C GLN A 458 -23.35 -20.07 -9.01
N VAL A 459 -22.02 -20.09 -9.00
CA VAL A 459 -21.23 -20.94 -8.10
C VAL A 459 -21.42 -20.53 -6.63
N TYR A 460 -21.42 -19.23 -6.35
CA TYR A 460 -21.65 -18.68 -5.03
C TYR A 460 -23.04 -19.05 -4.49
N GLU A 461 -24.10 -18.85 -5.28
CA GLU A 461 -25.48 -19.21 -4.91
C GLU A 461 -25.59 -20.71 -4.61
N TYR A 462 -24.92 -21.53 -5.43
CA TYR A 462 -24.85 -22.97 -5.22
C TYR A 462 -24.18 -23.34 -3.89
N TRP A 463 -23.04 -22.71 -3.53
CA TRP A 463 -22.39 -22.94 -2.25
C TRP A 463 -23.25 -22.54 -1.06
N VAL A 464 -23.88 -21.35 -1.13
CA VAL A 464 -24.77 -20.87 -0.07
C VAL A 464 -25.95 -21.83 0.12
N TYR A 465 -26.60 -22.24 -0.97
CA TYR A 465 -27.67 -23.23 -0.93
C TYR A 465 -27.20 -24.56 -0.31
N LEU A 466 -26.02 -25.04 -0.69
CA LEU A 466 -25.48 -26.30 -0.16
C LEU A 466 -25.17 -26.21 1.34
N LEU A 467 -24.67 -25.08 1.82
CA LEU A 467 -24.42 -24.85 3.26
C LEU A 467 -25.75 -24.79 4.03
N MET A 468 -26.73 -24.05 3.52
CA MET A 468 -28.05 -23.93 4.13
C MET A 468 -28.80 -25.27 4.18
N SER A 469 -28.84 -26.01 3.06
CA SER A 469 -29.50 -27.32 2.99
C SER A 469 -28.88 -28.35 3.93
N ARG A 470 -27.58 -28.18 4.28
CA ARG A 470 -26.87 -29.00 5.26
C ARG A 470 -26.87 -28.43 6.69
N GLN A 471 -27.62 -27.34 6.92
CA GLN A 471 -27.68 -26.65 8.22
C GLN A 471 -26.30 -26.27 8.77
N LYS A 472 -25.38 -25.86 7.89
CA LYS A 472 -24.05 -25.38 8.27
C LYS A 472 -24.06 -23.86 8.50
N PRO A 473 -23.24 -23.35 9.43
CA PRO A 473 -23.13 -21.91 9.65
C PRO A 473 -22.59 -21.20 8.40
N LEU A 474 -23.14 -20.02 8.12
CA LEU A 474 -22.64 -19.13 7.08
C LEU A 474 -21.65 -18.15 7.68
N HIS A 475 -20.55 -17.91 6.98
CA HIS A 475 -19.58 -16.91 7.39
C HIS A 475 -20.19 -15.50 7.21
N PRO A 476 -19.93 -14.52 8.10
CA PRO A 476 -20.47 -13.15 7.96
C PRO A 476 -20.18 -12.52 6.59
N ALA A 477 -18.95 -12.65 6.09
CA ALA A 477 -18.58 -12.15 4.76
C ALA A 477 -19.44 -12.75 3.62
N THR A 478 -19.86 -14.02 3.73
CA THR A 478 -20.77 -14.63 2.76
C THR A 478 -22.12 -13.91 2.75
N ILE A 479 -22.63 -13.48 3.91
CA ILE A 479 -23.90 -12.71 3.99
C ILE A 479 -23.71 -11.31 3.40
N GLU A 480 -22.56 -10.68 3.63
CA GLU A 480 -22.22 -9.37 3.06
C GLU A 480 -22.21 -9.38 1.52
N VAL A 481 -21.64 -10.43 0.92
CA VAL A 481 -21.65 -10.64 -0.55
C VAL A 481 -23.09 -10.68 -1.07
N TRP A 482 -23.97 -11.46 -0.42
CA TRP A 482 -25.38 -11.53 -0.83
C TRP A 482 -26.07 -10.18 -0.71
N ASN A 483 -25.89 -9.47 0.40
CA ASN A 483 -26.50 -8.17 0.63
C ASN A 483 -26.04 -7.12 -0.40
N ALA A 484 -24.75 -7.12 -0.76
CA ALA A 484 -24.21 -6.26 -1.81
C ALA A 484 -24.83 -6.59 -3.18
N TYR A 485 -24.92 -7.87 -3.52
CA TYR A 485 -25.52 -8.34 -4.76
C TYR A 485 -27.01 -7.98 -4.86
N ALA A 486 -27.79 -8.27 -3.81
CA ALA A 486 -29.23 -8.00 -3.75
C ALA A 486 -29.53 -6.49 -3.91
N LYS A 487 -28.74 -5.62 -3.26
CA LYS A 487 -28.83 -4.16 -3.45
C LYS A 487 -28.55 -3.75 -4.90
N GLY A 488 -27.56 -4.37 -5.54
CA GLY A 488 -27.25 -4.12 -6.95
C GLY A 488 -28.39 -4.54 -7.90
N LEU A 489 -29.10 -5.63 -7.59
CA LEU A 489 -30.30 -6.03 -8.32
C LEU A 489 -31.45 -5.04 -8.16
N LEU A 490 -31.68 -4.53 -6.94
CA LEU A 490 -32.72 -3.53 -6.67
C LEU A 490 -32.49 -2.25 -7.48
N LYS A 491 -31.26 -1.73 -7.49
CA LYS A 491 -30.90 -0.54 -8.30
C LYS A 491 -31.14 -0.74 -9.80
N ARG A 492 -30.86 -1.94 -10.33
CA ARG A 492 -31.13 -2.28 -11.74
C ARG A 492 -32.62 -2.38 -12.05
N LYS A 493 -33.43 -2.86 -11.10
CA LYS A 493 -34.90 -2.90 -11.25
C LYS A 493 -35.52 -1.50 -11.17
N GLU A 494 -34.99 -0.61 -10.31
CA GLU A 494 -35.42 0.79 -10.23
C GLU A 494 -35.07 1.54 -11.51
N HIS A 495 -33.85 1.40 -12.05
CA HIS A 495 -33.46 2.01 -13.32
C HIS A 495 -34.26 1.48 -14.53
N ASN A 496 -34.64 0.21 -14.53
CA ASN A 496 -35.45 -0.37 -15.61
C ASN A 496 -36.96 -0.14 -15.41
N GLY A 497 -37.38 0.43 -14.27
CA GLY A 497 -38.78 0.71 -13.92
C GLY A 497 -39.28 2.10 -14.31
N GLU A 498 -38.41 2.98 -14.83
CA GLU A 498 -38.77 4.33 -15.29
C GLU A 498 -39.15 4.40 -16.80
N HIS A 499 -39.32 3.26 -17.45
CA HIS A 499 -39.70 3.16 -18.88
C HIS A 499 -40.95 2.31 -19.15
N ASN A 500 -41.91 2.30 -18.23
CA ASN A 500 -43.25 1.74 -18.49
C ASN A 500 -44.34 2.81 -18.41
#